data_AF-A0A1H8DYD8-F1
#
_entry.id   AF-A0A1H8DYD8-F1
#
_cell.length_a   1.000
_cell.length_b   1.000
_cell.length_c   1.000
_cell.angle_alpha   90.00
_cell.angle_beta   90.00
_cell.angle_gamma   90.00
#
_symmetry.space_group_name_H-M   'P 1'
#
loop_
_entity.id
_entity.type
_entity.pdbx_description
1 polymer ?
#
loop_
_entity_poly.entity_id
_entity_poly.type
_entity_poly.pdbx_seq_one_letter_code
_entity_poly.pdbx_strand_id
1 'polypeptide(L)'
;MDQPHHVTFYLDPSLLASARAGQHNFIGLVARTLTDAGLRVFFAENTEAARRGSAARPGYALFNMDDPAHPRALTMRRSYFYPFWQIAASAKRWEWDVALADFDPAAVDEAEAKRFANYWRKRLFPTASTAPNPDGPVYIPLQGRLRKHRSFQSASPVDMIAQTAARFAENDIVVTLHPKEDYDAADHRALQALTRAHANVAVVDRDMVDCLNACRLVVTENSSVAFAGYIFHRPAVLFAQVDFHHIAGNVSRFGADRAFADWQAPKPYDAYIWWFLQHMSINAGRPAEEVQAKIAGILRRHGWPV
;
A
#
# COMPACT_ATOMS: atom_id res chain seq x y z
N MET A 1 -4.02 -13.04 -37.08
CA MET A 1 -3.18 -11.87 -36.76
C MET A 1 -2.05 -12.36 -35.89
N ASP A 2 -0.82 -12.12 -36.29
CA ASP A 2 0.38 -12.52 -35.54
C ASP A 2 0.33 -11.88 -34.15
N GLN A 3 0.51 -12.67 -33.08
CA GLN A 3 0.43 -12.11 -31.74
C GLN A 3 1.58 -11.11 -31.53
N PRO A 4 1.34 -9.94 -30.90
CA PRO A 4 2.41 -8.98 -30.70
C PRO A 4 3.50 -9.55 -29.79
N HIS A 5 4.73 -9.68 -30.30
CA HIS A 5 5.88 -10.21 -29.56
C HIS A 5 6.66 -9.16 -28.76
N HIS A 6 6.10 -7.98 -28.49
CA HIS A 6 6.82 -6.87 -27.82
C HIS A 6 6.18 -6.52 -26.48
N VAL A 7 7.01 -6.25 -25.48
CA VAL A 7 6.61 -5.64 -24.22
C VAL A 7 7.47 -4.41 -23.95
N THR A 8 6.84 -3.26 -23.69
CA THR A 8 7.57 -2.06 -23.24
C THR A 8 7.26 -1.75 -21.79
N PHE A 9 8.31 -1.63 -20.98
CA PHE A 9 8.25 -1.16 -19.60
C PHE A 9 8.42 0.35 -19.59
N TYR A 10 7.45 1.06 -19.02
CA TYR A 10 7.47 2.50 -18.85
C TYR A 10 7.83 2.82 -17.41
N LEU A 11 9.06 3.30 -17.20
CA LEU A 11 9.69 3.42 -15.89
C LEU A 11 10.08 4.87 -15.59
N ASP A 12 10.01 5.25 -14.31
CA ASP A 12 10.56 6.53 -13.86
C ASP A 12 12.10 6.52 -13.99
N PRO A 13 12.77 7.68 -14.10
CA PRO A 13 14.18 7.75 -14.52
C PRO A 13 15.15 6.85 -13.75
N SER A 14 15.02 6.77 -12.42
CA SER A 14 15.89 5.91 -11.59
C SER A 14 15.66 4.41 -11.86
N LEU A 15 14.41 3.98 -11.97
CA LEU A 15 14.09 2.59 -12.31
C LEU A 15 14.47 2.26 -13.74
N LEU A 16 14.31 3.19 -14.68
CA LEU A 16 14.71 3.04 -16.07
C LEU A 16 16.21 2.78 -16.19
N ALA A 17 17.02 3.58 -15.51
CA ALA A 17 18.47 3.40 -15.48
C ALA A 17 18.86 2.03 -14.91
N SER A 18 18.28 1.65 -13.77
CA SER A 18 18.56 0.36 -13.13
C SER A 18 18.10 -0.84 -13.95
N ALA A 19 16.96 -0.73 -14.66
CA ALA A 19 16.44 -1.77 -15.54
C ALA A 19 17.33 -1.95 -16.78
N ARG A 20 17.76 -0.86 -17.43
CA ARG A 20 18.68 -0.91 -18.58
C ARG A 20 20.04 -1.50 -18.21
N ALA A 21 20.50 -1.27 -16.99
CA ALA A 21 21.72 -1.86 -16.45
C ALA A 21 21.56 -3.32 -15.98
N GLY A 22 20.34 -3.88 -16.01
CA GLY A 22 20.06 -5.23 -15.50
C GLY A 22 20.18 -5.38 -13.97
N GLN A 23 20.15 -4.27 -13.23
CA GLN A 23 20.42 -4.22 -11.79
C GLN A 23 19.15 -4.31 -10.93
N HIS A 24 17.98 -4.00 -11.49
CA HIS A 24 16.74 -4.02 -10.73
C HIS A 24 16.15 -5.45 -10.66
N ASN A 25 16.26 -6.09 -9.51
CA ASN A 25 15.88 -7.50 -9.30
C ASN A 25 14.47 -7.87 -9.83
N PHE A 26 13.41 -7.22 -9.34
CA PHE A 26 12.03 -7.55 -9.74
C PHE A 26 11.78 -7.36 -11.24
N ILE A 27 12.13 -6.19 -11.79
CA ILE A 27 12.04 -5.90 -13.23
C ILE A 27 12.82 -6.94 -14.04
N GLY A 28 14.01 -7.35 -13.60
CA GLY A 28 14.79 -8.41 -14.24
C GLY A 28 14.06 -9.76 -14.24
N LEU A 29 13.37 -10.13 -13.15
CA LEU A 29 12.55 -11.35 -13.10
C LEU A 29 11.33 -11.28 -14.04
N VAL A 30 10.64 -10.14 -14.13
CA VAL A 30 9.54 -9.96 -15.08
C VAL A 30 10.06 -10.02 -16.52
N ALA A 31 11.16 -9.31 -16.81
CA ALA A 31 11.78 -9.31 -18.13
C ALA A 31 12.20 -10.72 -18.56
N ARG A 32 12.85 -11.49 -17.68
CA ARG A 32 13.20 -12.90 -17.93
C ARG A 32 11.97 -13.75 -18.21
N THR A 33 10.93 -13.64 -17.39
CA THR A 33 9.65 -14.36 -17.60
C THR A 33 9.07 -14.10 -19.00
N LEU A 34 9.14 -12.86 -19.47
CA LEU A 34 8.67 -12.47 -20.81
C LEU A 34 9.59 -12.99 -21.92
N THR A 35 10.91 -12.92 -21.75
CA THR A 35 11.86 -13.39 -22.76
C THR A 35 11.88 -14.91 -22.88
N ASP A 36 11.72 -15.63 -21.77
CA ASP A 36 11.63 -17.10 -21.75
C ASP A 36 10.38 -17.59 -22.50
N ALA A 37 9.32 -16.77 -22.54
CA ALA A 37 8.12 -16.99 -23.34
C ALA A 37 8.23 -16.48 -24.80
N GLY A 38 9.41 -16.02 -25.23
CA GLY A 38 9.66 -15.58 -26.61
C GLY A 38 9.24 -14.14 -26.93
N LEU A 39 8.90 -13.32 -25.92
CA LEU A 39 8.65 -11.88 -26.13
C LEU A 39 9.95 -11.07 -26.07
N ARG A 40 9.97 -9.94 -26.79
CA ARG A 40 11.05 -8.94 -26.76
C ARG A 40 10.70 -7.83 -25.78
N VAL A 41 11.63 -7.53 -24.89
CA VAL A 41 11.45 -6.52 -23.82
C VAL A 41 12.18 -5.22 -24.18
N PHE A 42 11.49 -4.10 -24.01
CA PHE A 42 12.02 -2.75 -24.19
C PHE A 42 11.78 -1.90 -22.94
N PHE A 43 12.60 -0.86 -22.76
CA PHE A 43 12.48 0.08 -21.63
C PHE A 43 12.40 1.52 -22.12
N ALA A 44 11.33 2.21 -21.72
CA ALA A 44 11.05 3.60 -22.04
C ALA A 44 10.78 4.43 -20.77
N GLU A 45 10.89 5.73 -20.88
CA GLU A 45 10.55 6.66 -19.80
C GLU A 45 9.04 6.74 -19.61
N ASN A 46 8.60 6.81 -18.36
CA ASN A 46 7.20 6.86 -17.96
C ASN A 46 6.59 8.27 -18.05
N THR A 47 6.61 8.87 -19.23
CA THR A 47 5.90 10.14 -19.47
C THR A 47 4.45 9.88 -19.85
N GLU A 48 3.57 10.84 -19.55
CA GLU A 48 2.15 10.78 -19.92
C GLU A 48 1.97 10.61 -21.44
N ALA A 49 2.79 11.31 -22.23
CA ALA A 49 2.82 11.18 -23.69
C ALA A 49 3.25 9.77 -24.13
N ALA A 50 4.26 9.19 -23.49
CA ALA A 50 4.74 7.84 -23.79
C ALA A 50 3.70 6.77 -23.45
N ARG A 51 3.00 6.91 -22.31
CA ARG A 51 1.89 6.03 -21.91
C ARG A 51 0.73 6.11 -22.88
N ARG A 52 0.26 7.32 -23.26
CA ARG A 52 -0.80 7.49 -24.27
C ARG A 52 -0.41 6.90 -25.62
N GLY A 53 0.81 7.18 -26.08
CA GLY A 53 1.32 6.68 -27.36
C GLY A 53 1.50 5.16 -27.40
N SER A 54 1.59 4.48 -26.25
CA SER A 54 1.74 3.02 -26.19
C SER A 54 0.55 2.27 -26.79
N ALA A 55 -0.67 2.83 -26.71
CA ALA A 55 -1.87 2.21 -27.24
C ALA A 55 -1.82 1.98 -28.76
N ALA A 56 -1.14 2.87 -29.48
CA ALA A 56 -0.96 2.81 -30.93
C ALA A 56 0.18 1.86 -31.37
N ARG A 57 1.01 1.37 -30.42
CA ARG A 57 2.11 0.44 -30.74
C ARG A 57 1.60 -1.00 -30.69
N PRO A 58 2.13 -1.91 -31.55
CA PRO A 58 1.93 -3.33 -31.31
C PRO A 58 2.63 -3.73 -30.02
N GLY A 59 2.04 -4.63 -29.24
CA GLY A 59 2.65 -5.16 -28.02
C GLY A 59 1.80 -5.00 -26.77
N TYR A 60 2.43 -5.37 -25.65
CA TYR A 60 1.94 -5.14 -24.30
C TYR A 60 2.75 -4.02 -23.64
N ALA A 61 2.18 -3.42 -22.60
CA ALA A 61 2.83 -2.37 -21.86
C ALA A 61 2.78 -2.63 -20.34
N LEU A 62 3.88 -2.35 -19.65
CA LEU A 62 3.93 -2.40 -18.20
C LEU A 62 4.31 -1.03 -17.65
N PHE A 63 3.40 -0.37 -16.95
CA PHE A 63 3.61 0.97 -16.41
C PHE A 63 4.06 0.91 -14.96
N ASN A 64 4.98 1.77 -14.56
CA ASN A 64 5.32 1.93 -13.15
C ASN A 64 4.28 2.83 -12.46
N MET A 65 3.51 2.29 -11.54
CA MET A 65 2.55 3.00 -10.66
C MET A 65 1.39 3.76 -11.31
N ASP A 66 1.45 4.04 -12.61
CA ASP A 66 0.40 4.71 -13.36
C ASP A 66 -0.70 3.74 -13.80
N ASP A 67 -1.89 4.30 -14.02
CA ASP A 67 -3.04 3.53 -14.46
C ASP A 67 -2.83 3.02 -15.90
N PRO A 68 -3.15 1.75 -16.20
CA PRO A 68 -3.09 1.23 -17.56
C PRO A 68 -3.95 2.06 -18.51
N ALA A 69 -3.38 2.49 -19.63
CA ALA A 69 -4.04 3.38 -20.59
C ALA A 69 -4.84 2.62 -21.65
N HIS A 70 -4.74 1.29 -21.70
CA HIS A 70 -5.39 0.43 -22.68
C HIS A 70 -5.44 -1.04 -22.21
N PRO A 71 -6.29 -1.91 -22.80
CA PRO A 71 -6.49 -3.30 -22.32
C PRO A 71 -5.25 -4.21 -22.34
N ARG A 72 -4.28 -3.94 -23.22
CA ARG A 72 -2.99 -4.65 -23.26
C ARG A 72 -1.92 -4.12 -22.29
N ALA A 73 -2.28 -3.14 -21.44
CA ALA A 73 -1.37 -2.57 -20.46
C ALA A 73 -1.70 -3.11 -19.07
N LEU A 74 -0.65 -3.28 -18.27
CA LEU A 74 -0.74 -3.52 -16.84
C LEU A 74 0.09 -2.47 -16.11
N THR A 75 -0.15 -2.31 -14.82
CA THR A 75 0.68 -1.53 -13.93
C THR A 75 1.45 -2.45 -13.01
N MET A 76 2.66 -2.06 -12.65
CA MET A 76 3.42 -2.71 -11.58
C MET A 76 3.76 -1.70 -10.50
N ARG A 77 3.72 -2.15 -9.25
CA ARG A 77 3.98 -1.29 -8.11
C ARG A 77 4.48 -2.07 -6.91
N ARG A 78 5.39 -1.47 -6.16
CA ARG A 78 5.87 -2.03 -4.89
C ARG A 78 4.72 -2.16 -3.91
N SER A 79 4.57 -3.34 -3.31
CA SER A 79 3.58 -3.66 -2.27
C SER A 79 4.12 -3.23 -0.90
N TYR A 80 4.19 -1.90 -0.71
CA TYR A 80 4.69 -1.21 0.48
C TYR A 80 6.19 -1.38 0.74
N PHE A 81 6.64 -2.60 0.99
CA PHE A 81 8.02 -2.93 1.37
C PHE A 81 8.73 -3.67 0.23
N TYR A 82 10.02 -3.42 0.06
CA TYR A 82 10.84 -4.23 -0.84
C TYR A 82 11.16 -5.57 -0.15
N PRO A 83 11.13 -6.73 -0.85
CA PRO A 83 11.01 -6.94 -2.29
C PRO A 83 9.61 -7.36 -2.76
N PHE A 84 8.54 -6.86 -2.15
CA PHE A 84 7.17 -7.27 -2.49
C PHE A 84 6.58 -6.38 -3.59
N TRP A 85 5.94 -6.98 -4.58
CA TRP A 85 5.39 -6.29 -5.75
C TRP A 85 4.01 -6.82 -6.14
N GLN A 86 3.28 -5.98 -6.87
CA GLN A 86 2.02 -6.33 -7.52
C GLN A 86 2.11 -5.96 -8.99
N ILE A 87 1.41 -6.74 -9.82
CA ILE A 87 1.10 -6.44 -11.23
C ILE A 87 -0.41 -6.50 -11.34
N ALA A 88 -1.05 -5.46 -11.88
CA ALA A 88 -2.50 -5.33 -11.90
C ALA A 88 -3.01 -4.58 -13.13
N ALA A 89 -4.31 -4.70 -13.41
CA ALA A 89 -5.00 -3.98 -14.49
C ALA A 89 -5.49 -2.58 -14.10
N SER A 90 -5.20 -2.12 -12.89
CA SER A 90 -5.59 -0.80 -12.37
C SER A 90 -4.52 -0.27 -11.40
N ALA A 91 -4.27 1.04 -11.40
CA ALA A 91 -3.41 1.68 -10.41
C ALA A 91 -4.07 1.86 -9.03
N LYS A 92 -5.39 1.70 -8.97
CA LYS A 92 -6.17 1.80 -7.75
C LYS A 92 -6.05 0.51 -6.95
N ARG A 93 -5.34 0.56 -5.83
CA ARG A 93 -5.02 -0.62 -5.02
C ARG A 93 -6.25 -1.38 -4.52
N TRP A 94 -7.34 -0.68 -4.26
CA TRP A 94 -8.60 -1.30 -3.82
C TRP A 94 -9.30 -2.11 -4.92
N GLU A 95 -8.84 -2.05 -6.16
CA GLU A 95 -9.33 -2.88 -7.28
C GLU A 95 -8.43 -4.10 -7.53
N TRP A 96 -7.37 -4.31 -6.74
CA TRP A 96 -6.42 -5.42 -6.93
C TRP A 96 -6.96 -6.75 -6.41
N ASP A 97 -6.47 -7.87 -6.96
CA ASP A 97 -6.81 -9.24 -6.53
C ASP A 97 -6.78 -9.38 -5.00
N VAL A 98 -5.75 -8.83 -4.34
CA VAL A 98 -5.62 -8.87 -2.87
C VAL A 98 -6.72 -8.11 -2.13
N ALA A 99 -7.22 -7.00 -2.68
CA ALA A 99 -8.26 -6.20 -2.04
C ALA A 99 -9.64 -6.87 -2.13
N LEU A 100 -9.82 -7.72 -3.15
CA LEU A 100 -11.07 -8.42 -3.48
C LEU A 100 -11.10 -9.85 -2.93
N ALA A 101 -9.96 -10.40 -2.51
CA ALA A 101 -9.86 -11.74 -1.97
C ALA A 101 -10.39 -11.83 -0.54
N ASP A 102 -10.92 -13.00 -0.17
CA ASP A 102 -11.26 -13.30 1.21
C ASP A 102 -10.01 -13.71 1.99
N PHE A 103 -9.80 -13.05 3.13
CA PHE A 103 -8.75 -13.42 4.07
C PHE A 103 -9.33 -14.32 5.17
N ASP A 104 -8.94 -15.59 5.16
CA ASP A 104 -9.23 -16.54 6.23
C ASP A 104 -7.96 -16.80 7.06
N PRO A 105 -7.86 -16.30 8.31
CA PRO A 105 -6.71 -16.55 9.16
C PRO A 105 -6.56 -18.02 9.56
N ALA A 106 -7.64 -18.81 9.57
CA ALA A 106 -7.58 -20.23 9.96
C ALA A 106 -6.95 -21.10 8.86
N ALA A 107 -6.91 -20.62 7.62
CA ALA A 107 -6.26 -21.30 6.50
C ALA A 107 -4.74 -21.03 6.42
N VAL A 108 -4.18 -20.19 7.31
CA VAL A 108 -2.76 -19.82 7.30
C VAL A 108 -1.99 -20.64 8.34
N ASP A 109 -0.86 -21.23 7.94
CA ASP A 109 0.05 -21.90 8.87
C ASP A 109 0.61 -20.90 9.89
N GLU A 110 0.24 -21.06 11.16
CA GLU A 110 0.57 -20.13 12.22
C GLU A 110 2.08 -20.03 12.48
N ALA A 111 2.80 -21.16 12.40
CA ALA A 111 4.23 -21.21 12.68
C ALA A 111 5.03 -20.51 11.57
N GLU A 112 4.65 -20.75 10.30
CA GLU A 112 5.21 -20.07 9.15
C GLU A 112 4.93 -18.57 9.20
N ALA A 113 3.68 -18.18 9.47
CA ALA A 113 3.27 -16.79 9.55
C ALA A 113 4.05 -16.02 10.63
N LYS A 114 4.17 -16.58 11.84
CA LYS A 114 4.97 -15.99 12.92
C LYS A 114 6.44 -15.85 12.53
N ARG A 115 7.04 -16.89 11.95
CA ARG A 115 8.44 -16.85 11.49
C ARG A 115 8.65 -15.75 10.44
N PHE A 116 7.76 -15.67 9.47
CA PHE A 116 7.81 -14.66 8.41
C PHE A 116 7.64 -13.24 8.96
N ALA A 117 6.60 -13.00 9.76
CA ALA A 117 6.31 -11.69 10.35
C ALA A 117 7.45 -11.23 11.27
N ASN A 118 8.00 -12.12 12.11
CA ASN A 118 9.15 -11.82 12.98
C ASN A 118 10.40 -11.43 12.18
N TYR A 119 10.71 -12.17 11.10
CA TYR A 119 11.83 -11.84 10.24
C TYR A 119 11.67 -10.44 9.63
N TRP A 120 10.52 -10.14 9.04
CA TRP A 120 10.27 -8.86 8.38
C TRP A 120 10.16 -7.69 9.36
N ARG A 121 9.55 -7.90 10.53
CA ARG A 121 9.52 -6.93 11.62
C ARG A 121 10.94 -6.51 12.00
N LYS A 122 11.81 -7.46 12.33
CA LYS A 122 13.21 -7.17 12.70
C LYS A 122 13.98 -6.50 11.57
N ARG A 123 13.73 -6.90 10.32
CA ARG A 123 14.42 -6.35 9.14
C ARG A 123 14.00 -4.92 8.82
N LEU A 124 12.72 -4.61 8.90
CA LEU A 124 12.16 -3.30 8.53
C LEU A 124 12.18 -2.31 9.69
N PHE A 125 11.91 -2.80 10.90
CA PHE A 125 11.72 -1.99 12.11
C PHE A 125 12.40 -2.68 13.31
N PRO A 126 13.73 -2.57 13.44
CA PRO A 126 14.49 -3.25 14.49
C PRO A 126 14.03 -2.94 15.93
N THR A 127 13.41 -1.78 16.12
CA THR A 127 12.89 -1.28 17.41
C THR A 127 11.37 -1.41 17.55
N ALA A 128 10.71 -2.17 16.67
CA ALA A 128 9.27 -2.38 16.75
C ALA A 128 8.88 -3.20 17.98
N SER A 129 7.97 -2.63 18.79
CA SER A 129 7.28 -3.32 19.87
C SER A 129 5.93 -3.84 19.39
N THR A 130 5.64 -5.11 19.68
CA THR A 130 4.30 -5.71 19.50
C THR A 130 3.49 -5.73 20.79
N ALA A 131 4.05 -5.27 21.91
CA ALA A 131 3.32 -5.20 23.17
C ALA A 131 2.10 -4.27 23.00
N PRO A 132 0.90 -4.67 23.48
CA PRO A 132 -0.24 -3.77 23.51
C PRO A 132 0.07 -2.50 24.28
N ASN A 133 -0.41 -1.37 23.79
CA ASN A 133 -0.35 -0.09 24.52
C ASN A 133 -1.72 0.58 24.52
N PRO A 134 -2.70 0.05 25.28
CA PRO A 134 -4.07 0.56 25.28
C PRO A 134 -4.17 2.00 25.80
N ASP A 135 -3.18 2.46 26.56
CA ASP A 135 -3.12 3.80 27.14
C ASP A 135 -2.39 4.82 26.26
N GLY A 136 -1.71 4.39 25.18
CA GLY A 136 -0.97 5.26 24.26
C GLY A 136 -1.85 6.24 23.47
N PRO A 137 -1.32 7.21 22.71
CA PRO A 137 -2.17 8.11 21.90
C PRO A 137 -2.82 7.40 20.71
N VAL A 138 -3.86 7.99 20.13
CA VAL A 138 -4.29 7.67 18.76
C VAL A 138 -3.35 8.38 17.78
N TYR A 139 -2.83 7.65 16.80
CA TYR A 139 -1.90 8.18 15.82
C TYR A 139 -2.57 8.42 14.45
N ILE A 140 -2.49 9.65 13.95
CA ILE A 140 -3.02 10.06 12.65
C ILE A 140 -1.86 10.51 11.74
N PRO A 141 -1.29 9.60 10.93
CA PRO A 141 -0.35 9.96 9.88
C PRO A 141 -1.10 10.57 8.70
N LEU A 142 -0.97 11.89 8.52
CA LEU A 142 -1.60 12.60 7.41
C LEU A 142 -0.88 12.34 6.08
N GLN A 143 -1.63 12.58 5.01
CA GLN A 143 -1.16 12.64 3.62
C GLN A 143 -1.55 14.00 3.04
N GLY A 144 -1.29 14.28 1.77
CA GLY A 144 -1.68 15.54 1.15
C GLY A 144 -3.20 15.73 1.02
N ARG A 145 -3.59 16.94 0.59
CA ARG A 145 -4.98 17.34 0.29
C ARG A 145 -5.91 17.33 1.51
N LEU A 146 -5.47 17.93 2.62
CA LEU A 146 -6.14 17.86 3.93
C LEU A 146 -7.61 18.30 3.92
N ARG A 147 -7.93 19.32 3.12
CA ARG A 147 -9.26 19.92 3.05
C ARG A 147 -10.17 19.32 1.97
N LYS A 148 -9.70 18.30 1.24
CA LYS A 148 -10.46 17.70 0.14
C LYS A 148 -10.91 16.29 0.49
N HIS A 149 -12.19 16.03 0.31
CA HIS A 149 -12.78 14.71 0.31
C HIS A 149 -12.69 14.13 -1.12
N ARG A 150 -11.81 13.15 -1.34
CA ARG A 150 -11.66 12.48 -2.64
C ARG A 150 -12.66 11.33 -2.76
N SER A 151 -12.97 10.92 -3.99
CA SER A 151 -14.03 9.94 -4.28
C SER A 151 -13.87 8.56 -3.62
N PHE A 152 -12.64 8.17 -3.28
CA PHE A 152 -12.33 6.90 -2.62
C PHE A 152 -12.20 7.04 -1.09
N GLN A 153 -12.44 8.23 -0.54
CA GLN A 153 -12.40 8.54 0.88
C GLN A 153 -13.83 8.59 1.42
N SER A 154 -13.99 8.45 2.72
CA SER A 154 -15.27 8.53 3.45
C SER A 154 -15.46 9.90 4.10
N ALA A 155 -14.37 10.66 4.27
CA ALA A 155 -14.34 12.01 4.78
C ALA A 155 -13.12 12.75 4.21
N SER A 156 -13.02 14.07 4.42
CA SER A 156 -11.73 14.76 4.25
C SER A 156 -10.78 14.42 5.42
N PRO A 157 -9.46 14.53 5.26
CA PRO A 157 -8.53 14.34 6.38
C PRO A 157 -8.82 15.23 7.60
N VAL A 158 -9.28 16.47 7.40
CA VAL A 158 -9.70 17.37 8.49
C VAL A 158 -10.93 16.82 9.22
N ASP A 159 -11.93 16.34 8.48
CA ASP A 159 -13.14 15.75 9.08
C ASP A 159 -12.84 14.42 9.78
N MET A 160 -11.90 13.62 9.25
CA MET A 160 -11.41 12.40 9.90
C MET A 160 -10.79 12.73 11.27
N ILE A 161 -9.96 13.77 11.36
CA ILE A 161 -9.38 14.21 12.64
C ILE A 161 -10.50 14.61 13.61
N ALA A 162 -11.45 15.45 13.18
CA ALA A 162 -12.56 15.89 14.04
C ALA A 162 -13.41 14.72 14.55
N GLN A 163 -13.75 13.78 13.66
CA GLN A 163 -14.51 12.57 14.01
C GLN A 163 -13.77 11.66 14.98
N THR A 164 -12.44 11.59 14.86
CA THR A 164 -11.59 10.82 15.78
C THR A 164 -11.48 11.53 17.12
N ALA A 165 -11.28 12.85 17.13
CA ALA A 165 -11.19 13.68 18.33
C ALA A 165 -12.45 13.61 19.19
N ALA A 166 -13.62 13.63 18.57
CA ALA A 166 -14.89 13.47 19.29
C ALA A 166 -15.04 12.08 19.94
N ARG A 167 -14.56 11.01 19.29
CA ARG A 167 -14.65 9.63 19.79
C ARG A 167 -13.62 9.30 20.88
N PHE A 168 -12.47 9.96 20.82
CA PHE A 168 -11.35 9.79 21.75
C PHE A 168 -11.14 11.05 22.60
N ALA A 169 -12.22 11.69 23.06
CA ALA A 169 -12.16 12.98 23.75
C ALA A 169 -11.23 12.99 24.99
N GLU A 170 -11.10 11.83 25.66
CA GLU A 170 -10.25 11.63 26.85
C GLU A 170 -8.85 11.09 26.52
N ASN A 171 -8.45 11.06 25.24
CA ASN A 171 -7.18 10.48 24.82
C ASN A 171 -6.44 11.38 23.86
N ASP A 172 -5.12 11.44 24.04
CA ASP A 172 -4.24 12.19 23.16
C ASP A 172 -4.32 11.67 21.72
N ILE A 173 -4.41 12.61 20.79
CA ILE A 173 -4.34 12.38 19.35
C ILE A 173 -3.10 13.05 18.82
N VAL A 174 -2.18 12.23 18.33
CA VAL A 174 -0.95 12.66 17.70
C VAL A 174 -1.15 12.67 16.19
N VAL A 175 -1.02 13.85 15.58
CA VAL A 175 -1.15 14.04 14.14
C VAL A 175 0.21 14.42 13.57
N THR A 176 0.69 13.72 12.53
CA THR A 176 1.96 14.05 11.86
C THR A 176 1.71 14.38 10.39
N LEU A 177 2.45 15.34 9.84
CA LEU A 177 2.41 15.68 8.42
C LEU A 177 3.34 14.76 7.61
N HIS A 178 2.92 14.42 6.39
CA HIS A 178 3.80 13.68 5.48
C HIS A 178 4.92 14.59 4.95
N PRO A 179 6.20 14.19 5.04
CA PRO A 179 7.34 15.06 4.72
C PRO A 179 7.53 15.36 3.22
N LYS A 180 6.82 14.66 2.34
CA LYS A 180 6.89 14.84 0.88
C LYS A 180 5.64 15.50 0.27
N GLU A 181 4.82 16.10 1.11
CA GLU A 181 3.60 16.80 0.69
C GLU A 181 3.77 18.29 0.95
N ASP A 182 3.23 19.11 0.05
CA ASP A 182 3.19 20.55 0.21
C ASP A 182 1.85 20.95 0.83
N TYR A 183 1.92 21.68 1.95
CA TYR A 183 0.75 22.20 2.65
C TYR A 183 0.70 23.71 2.51
N ASP A 184 -0.46 24.24 2.09
CA ASP A 184 -0.64 25.68 1.95
C ASP A 184 -1.04 26.35 3.27
N ALA A 185 -1.09 27.69 3.29
CA ALA A 185 -1.48 28.44 4.47
C ALA A 185 -2.91 28.13 4.95
N ALA A 186 -3.80 27.68 4.06
CA ALA A 186 -5.16 27.30 4.43
C ALA A 186 -5.21 25.91 5.07
N ASP A 187 -4.36 24.98 4.64
CA ASP A 187 -4.16 23.68 5.30
C ASP A 187 -3.66 23.87 6.74
N HIS A 188 -2.64 24.70 6.95
CA HIS A 188 -2.15 25.02 8.29
C HIS A 188 -3.22 25.68 9.17
N ARG A 189 -4.01 26.62 8.63
CA ARG A 189 -5.13 27.22 9.39
C ARG A 189 -6.20 26.20 9.76
N ALA A 190 -6.52 25.25 8.88
CA ALA A 190 -7.49 24.19 9.17
C ALA A 190 -7.01 23.30 10.33
N LEU A 191 -5.74 22.93 10.33
CA LEU A 191 -5.14 22.18 11.44
C LEU A 191 -5.11 22.98 12.75
N GLN A 192 -4.77 24.27 12.71
CA GLN A 192 -4.80 25.13 13.90
C GLN A 192 -6.23 25.29 14.45
N ALA A 193 -7.25 25.33 13.59
CA ALA A 193 -8.63 25.36 14.03
C ALA A 193 -9.01 24.06 14.76
N LEU A 194 -8.58 22.90 14.24
CA LEU A 194 -8.80 21.60 14.91
C LEU A 194 -8.14 21.54 16.28
N THR A 195 -6.88 21.96 16.42
CA THR A 195 -6.18 21.94 17.73
C THR A 195 -6.79 22.93 18.73
N ARG A 196 -7.44 24.00 18.27
CA ARG A 196 -8.19 24.93 19.15
C ARG A 196 -9.54 24.36 19.56
N ALA A 197 -10.21 23.64 18.67
CA ALA A 197 -11.52 23.03 18.94
C ALA A 197 -11.40 21.76 19.79
N HIS A 198 -10.27 21.05 19.70
CA HIS A 198 -10.04 19.77 20.36
C HIS A 198 -8.70 19.81 21.11
N ALA A 199 -8.76 20.02 22.43
CA ALA A 199 -7.57 20.13 23.28
C ALA A 199 -6.72 18.85 23.32
N ASN A 200 -7.31 17.70 23.00
CA ASN A 200 -6.64 16.41 22.90
C ASN A 200 -5.91 16.19 21.55
N VAL A 201 -5.99 17.13 20.59
CA VAL A 201 -5.33 17.00 19.29
C VAL A 201 -4.03 17.82 19.26
N ALA A 202 -2.92 17.15 18.98
CA ALA A 202 -1.62 17.77 18.78
C ALA A 202 -1.04 17.43 17.40
N VAL A 203 -0.72 18.46 16.61
CA VAL A 203 0.07 18.30 15.38
C VAL A 203 1.55 18.40 15.76
N VAL A 204 2.31 17.34 15.50
CA VAL A 204 3.71 17.23 15.93
C VAL A 204 4.62 16.80 14.77
N ASP A 205 5.89 17.15 14.91
CA ASP A 205 6.97 16.56 14.12
C ASP A 205 7.60 15.42 14.93
N ARG A 206 7.22 14.17 14.62
CA ARG A 206 7.67 12.96 15.32
C ARG A 206 7.84 11.83 14.33
N ASP A 207 8.86 11.01 14.54
CA ASP A 207 9.14 9.85 13.70
C ASP A 207 7.99 8.81 13.73
N MET A 208 7.79 8.16 12.59
CA MET A 208 6.74 7.16 12.40
C MET A 208 6.92 5.96 13.35
N VAL A 209 8.15 5.47 13.55
CA VAL A 209 8.42 4.31 14.41
C VAL A 209 8.15 4.66 15.87
N ASP A 210 8.53 5.86 16.31
CA ASP A 210 8.23 6.34 17.66
C ASP A 210 6.71 6.46 17.89
N CYS A 211 6.00 7.04 16.93
CA CYS A 211 4.53 7.11 16.96
C CYS A 211 3.88 5.71 17.00
N LEU A 212 4.34 4.77 16.18
CA LEU A 212 3.80 3.41 16.13
C LEU A 212 4.09 2.60 17.40
N ASN A 213 5.27 2.77 18.00
CA ASN A 213 5.60 2.14 19.28
C ASN A 213 4.69 2.67 20.39
N ALA A 214 4.44 3.98 20.40
CA ALA A 214 3.65 4.64 21.43
C ALA A 214 2.14 4.47 21.25
N CYS A 215 1.61 4.36 20.03
CA CYS A 215 0.16 4.50 19.82
C CYS A 215 -0.66 3.27 20.25
N ARG A 216 -1.93 3.51 20.57
CA ARG A 216 -2.95 2.46 20.79
C ARG A 216 -3.63 2.03 19.49
N LEU A 217 -3.72 2.95 18.53
CA LEU A 217 -4.53 2.85 17.31
C LEU A 217 -3.95 3.77 16.24
N VAL A 218 -3.94 3.33 14.99
CA VAL A 218 -3.71 4.19 13.82
C VAL A 218 -5.06 4.56 13.20
N VAL A 219 -5.29 5.85 12.94
CA VAL A 219 -6.44 6.30 12.12
C VAL A 219 -5.90 7.05 10.93
N THR A 220 -6.28 6.64 9.73
CA THR A 220 -5.77 7.27 8.50
C THR A 220 -6.76 7.11 7.36
N GLU A 221 -6.51 7.84 6.29
CA GLU A 221 -7.21 7.65 5.02
C GLU A 221 -6.83 6.28 4.43
N ASN A 222 -5.68 6.21 3.76
CA ASN A 222 -5.09 4.97 3.25
C ASN A 222 -3.56 4.99 3.28
N SER A 223 -2.98 5.67 4.29
CA SER A 223 -1.54 5.74 4.44
C SER A 223 -0.92 4.37 4.66
N SER A 224 0.23 4.12 4.03
CA SER A 224 1.01 2.89 4.25
C SER A 224 1.47 2.72 5.70
N VAL A 225 1.43 3.79 6.49
CA VAL A 225 1.72 3.75 7.93
C VAL A 225 0.75 2.83 8.67
N ALA A 226 -0.50 2.70 8.23
CA ALA A 226 -1.43 1.72 8.81
C ALA A 226 -0.96 0.28 8.57
N PHE A 227 -0.50 -0.03 7.36
CA PHE A 227 0.08 -1.35 7.07
C PHE A 227 1.40 -1.58 7.84
N ALA A 228 2.23 -0.54 7.98
CA ALA A 228 3.38 -0.60 8.88
C ALA A 228 2.93 -0.89 10.32
N GLY A 229 1.85 -0.25 10.80
CA GLY A 229 1.27 -0.50 12.12
C GLY A 229 0.88 -1.95 12.37
N TYR A 230 0.42 -2.70 11.35
CA TYR A 230 0.19 -4.14 11.50
C TYR A 230 1.46 -4.90 11.87
N ILE A 231 2.63 -4.48 11.37
CA ILE A 231 3.93 -5.05 11.77
C ILE A 231 4.18 -4.82 13.28
N PHE A 232 3.72 -3.71 13.85
CA PHE A 232 3.78 -3.37 15.27
C PHE A 232 2.59 -3.91 16.08
N HIS A 233 1.73 -4.73 15.45
CA HIS A 233 0.46 -5.20 16.03
C HIS A 233 -0.45 -4.05 16.50
N ARG A 234 -0.42 -2.93 15.77
CA ARG A 234 -1.31 -1.79 15.99
C ARG A 234 -2.56 -1.93 15.13
N PRO A 235 -3.76 -1.80 15.73
CA PRO A 235 -4.99 -1.79 14.95
C PRO A 235 -5.05 -0.53 14.09
N ALA A 236 -5.88 -0.56 13.07
CA ALA A 236 -6.10 0.60 12.20
C ALA A 236 -7.59 0.83 11.93
N VAL A 237 -7.98 2.10 11.84
CA VAL A 237 -9.23 2.55 11.23
C VAL A 237 -8.92 3.31 9.95
N LEU A 238 -9.59 2.93 8.87
CA LEU A 238 -9.35 3.43 7.51
C LEU A 238 -10.56 4.23 7.04
N PHE A 239 -10.27 5.47 6.64
CA PHE A 239 -11.24 6.38 6.05
C PHE A 239 -11.25 6.32 4.52
N ALA A 240 -10.34 5.58 3.89
CA ALA A 240 -10.29 5.45 2.44
C ALA A 240 -10.10 4.01 1.97
N GLN A 241 -10.52 3.76 0.72
CA GLN A 241 -10.35 2.47 0.06
C GLN A 241 -8.87 2.16 -0.13
N VAL A 242 -8.48 0.90 0.15
CA VAL A 242 -7.11 0.41 0.05
C VAL A 242 -7.08 -1.13 0.00
N ASP A 243 -5.97 -1.71 -0.45
CA ASP A 243 -5.78 -3.17 -0.57
C ASP A 243 -5.57 -3.90 0.76
N PHE A 244 -5.09 -3.23 1.81
CA PHE A 244 -4.79 -3.86 3.09
C PHE A 244 -5.92 -3.76 4.15
N HIS A 245 -7.17 -3.58 3.71
CA HIS A 245 -8.29 -3.23 4.59
C HIS A 245 -8.83 -4.35 5.50
N HIS A 246 -8.53 -5.63 5.21
CA HIS A 246 -9.22 -6.80 5.78
C HIS A 246 -9.26 -6.88 7.32
N ILE A 247 -8.19 -6.45 8.00
CA ILE A 247 -8.10 -6.50 9.46
C ILE A 247 -8.29 -5.12 10.13
N ALA A 248 -8.66 -4.11 9.36
CA ALA A 248 -8.91 -2.75 9.83
C ALA A 248 -10.40 -2.50 10.10
N GLY A 249 -10.69 -1.52 10.95
CA GLY A 249 -11.99 -0.84 10.93
C GLY A 249 -12.11 -0.07 9.61
N ASN A 250 -13.07 -0.43 8.75
CA ASN A 250 -13.22 0.19 7.44
C ASN A 250 -14.49 1.08 7.40
N VAL A 251 -14.29 2.40 7.45
CA VAL A 251 -15.39 3.38 7.48
C VAL A 251 -16.23 3.30 6.21
N SER A 252 -15.60 3.14 5.04
CA SER A 252 -16.33 3.05 3.76
C SER A 252 -17.23 1.83 3.66
N ARG A 253 -16.90 0.74 4.37
CA ARG A 253 -17.65 -0.53 4.33
C ARG A 253 -18.69 -0.64 5.45
N PHE A 254 -18.39 -0.09 6.63
CA PHE A 254 -19.16 -0.35 7.84
C PHE A 254 -19.77 0.90 8.48
N GLY A 255 -19.42 2.09 7.99
CA GLY A 255 -19.71 3.36 8.67
C GLY A 255 -18.74 3.63 9.83
N ALA A 256 -18.67 4.89 10.26
CA ALA A 256 -17.70 5.32 11.28
C ALA A 256 -17.91 4.60 12.62
N ASP A 257 -19.14 4.53 13.12
CA ASP A 257 -19.42 3.97 14.45
C ASP A 257 -18.97 2.51 14.57
N ARG A 258 -19.30 1.68 13.57
CA ARG A 258 -18.88 0.28 13.55
C ARG A 258 -17.38 0.12 13.31
N ALA A 259 -16.78 0.94 12.44
CA ALA A 259 -15.34 0.91 12.22
C ALA A 259 -14.53 1.20 13.50
N PHE A 260 -15.05 2.07 14.37
CA PHE A 260 -14.48 2.38 15.68
C PHE A 260 -14.96 1.46 16.82
N ALA A 261 -15.97 0.62 16.66
CA ALA A 261 -16.42 -0.25 17.74
C ALA A 261 -15.42 -1.39 18.01
N ASP A 262 -14.89 -1.99 16.95
CA ASP A 262 -14.14 -3.27 17.04
C ASP A 262 -12.62 -3.08 16.90
N TRP A 263 -12.09 -1.88 17.15
CA TRP A 263 -10.66 -1.61 16.98
C TRP A 263 -9.80 -2.35 18.02
N GLN A 264 -10.33 -2.61 19.21
CA GLN A 264 -9.66 -3.35 20.28
C GLN A 264 -9.74 -4.88 20.11
N ALA A 265 -10.60 -5.37 19.22
CA ALA A 265 -10.75 -6.80 19.00
C ALA A 265 -9.41 -7.40 18.53
N PRO A 266 -9.00 -8.57 19.05
CA PRO A 266 -7.78 -9.24 18.60
C PRO A 266 -7.74 -9.38 17.07
N LYS A 267 -6.59 -9.06 16.47
CA LYS A 267 -6.38 -9.18 15.02
C LYS A 267 -5.32 -10.25 14.74
N PRO A 268 -5.47 -11.04 13.66
CA PRO A 268 -4.51 -12.07 13.29
C PRO A 268 -3.32 -11.45 12.51
N TYR A 269 -2.58 -10.55 13.14
CA TYR A 269 -1.55 -9.72 12.47
C TYR A 269 -0.53 -10.56 11.70
N ASP A 270 0.09 -11.54 12.34
CA ASP A 270 1.17 -12.30 11.71
C ASP A 270 0.67 -13.14 10.52
N ALA A 271 -0.50 -13.77 10.66
CA ALA A 271 -1.17 -14.48 9.56
C ALA A 271 -1.51 -13.53 8.40
N TYR A 272 -2.01 -12.34 8.71
CA TYR A 272 -2.35 -11.34 7.71
C TYR A 272 -1.13 -10.78 6.98
N ILE A 273 -0.03 -10.50 7.70
CA ILE A 273 1.22 -10.02 7.12
C ILE A 273 1.80 -11.05 6.15
N TRP A 274 1.82 -12.33 6.54
CA TRP A 274 2.24 -13.41 5.65
C TRP A 274 1.31 -13.52 4.45
N TRP A 275 0.00 -13.54 4.67
CA TRP A 275 -0.97 -13.67 3.57
C TRP A 275 -0.83 -12.52 2.57
N PHE A 276 -0.76 -11.28 3.06
CA PHE A 276 -0.68 -10.10 2.20
C PHE A 276 0.65 -10.01 1.43
N LEU A 277 1.79 -10.18 2.11
CA LEU A 277 3.12 -9.98 1.52
C LEU A 277 3.66 -11.24 0.82
N GLN A 278 3.50 -12.43 1.39
CA GLN A 278 4.03 -13.67 0.80
C GLN A 278 3.03 -14.32 -0.14
N HIS A 279 1.79 -14.52 0.30
CA HIS A 279 0.80 -15.26 -0.47
C HIS A 279 0.19 -14.42 -1.60
N MET A 280 -0.20 -13.17 -1.33
CA MET A 280 -0.91 -12.32 -2.29
C MET A 280 0.01 -11.43 -3.14
N SER A 281 1.23 -11.14 -2.68
CA SER A 281 2.21 -10.34 -3.43
C SER A 281 3.27 -11.20 -4.12
N ILE A 282 3.94 -10.64 -5.12
CA ILE A 282 5.14 -11.23 -5.73
C ILE A 282 6.34 -10.90 -4.84
N ASN A 283 6.85 -11.87 -4.08
CA ASN A 283 8.07 -11.71 -3.28
C ASN A 283 9.31 -11.95 -4.15
N ALA A 284 9.90 -10.88 -4.67
CA ALA A 284 11.08 -10.97 -5.54
C ALA A 284 12.38 -11.42 -4.82
N GLY A 285 12.33 -11.66 -3.50
CA GLY A 285 13.45 -12.24 -2.75
C GLY A 285 13.43 -13.78 -2.68
N ARG A 286 12.41 -14.43 -3.24
CA ARG A 286 12.30 -15.91 -3.33
C ARG A 286 13.14 -16.46 -4.50
N PRO A 287 13.37 -17.79 -4.57
CA PRO A 287 14.05 -18.41 -5.71
C PRO A 287 13.43 -17.98 -7.04
N ALA A 288 14.28 -17.72 -8.04
CA ALA A 288 13.84 -17.11 -9.30
C ALA A 288 12.73 -17.91 -10.00
N GLU A 289 12.81 -19.25 -10.00
CA GLU A 289 11.79 -20.11 -10.63
C GLU A 289 10.39 -19.91 -10.02
N GLU A 290 10.31 -19.79 -8.69
CA GLU A 290 9.06 -19.60 -7.96
C GLU A 290 8.45 -18.24 -8.32
N VAL A 291 9.31 -17.21 -8.36
CA VAL A 291 8.89 -15.85 -8.68
C VAL A 291 8.44 -15.75 -10.14
N GLN A 292 9.19 -16.33 -11.08
CA GLN A 292 8.84 -16.33 -12.49
C GLN A 292 7.54 -17.11 -12.75
N ALA A 293 7.33 -18.26 -12.09
CA ALA A 293 6.07 -18.99 -12.19
C ALA A 293 4.87 -18.15 -11.71
N LYS A 294 5.03 -17.42 -10.60
CA LYS A 294 3.99 -16.52 -10.09
C LYS A 294 3.73 -15.35 -11.02
N ILE A 295 4.78 -14.72 -11.56
CA ILE A 295 4.67 -13.65 -12.56
C ILE A 295 3.92 -14.16 -13.80
N ALA A 296 4.32 -15.30 -14.35
CA ALA A 296 3.69 -15.88 -15.54
C ALA A 296 2.20 -16.17 -15.30
N GLY A 297 1.86 -16.74 -14.13
CA GLY A 297 0.47 -16.96 -13.73
C GLY A 297 -0.36 -15.67 -13.69
N ILE A 298 0.19 -14.57 -13.15
CA ILE A 298 -0.49 -13.26 -13.12
C ILE A 298 -0.69 -12.70 -14.54
N LEU A 299 0.38 -12.72 -15.35
CA LEU A 299 0.34 -12.21 -16.72
C LEU A 299 -0.67 -12.99 -17.59
N ARG A 300 -0.71 -14.32 -17.50
CA ARG A 300 -1.70 -15.16 -18.20
C ARG A 300 -3.14 -14.83 -17.81
N ARG A 301 -3.42 -14.60 -16.52
CA ARG A 301 -4.77 -14.20 -16.07
C ARG A 301 -5.22 -12.89 -16.70
N HIS A 302 -4.28 -12.02 -17.06
CA HIS A 302 -4.53 -10.79 -17.79
C HIS A 302 -4.41 -10.93 -19.32
N GLY A 303 -4.37 -12.16 -19.84
CA GLY A 303 -4.38 -12.44 -21.28
C GLY A 303 -3.03 -12.25 -22.00
N TRP A 304 -1.92 -12.18 -21.27
CA TRP A 304 -0.59 -12.12 -21.88
C TRP A 304 -0.08 -13.53 -22.26
N PRO A 305 0.66 -13.68 -23.38
CA PRO A 305 1.06 -14.98 -23.92
C PRO A 305 2.37 -15.46 -23.30
N VAL A 306 2.34 -15.85 -22.03
CA VAL A 306 3.48 -16.42 -21.26
C VAL A 306 3.13 -17.74 -20.60
#